data_AF-A0A1S2HM68-F1
#
_entry.id   AF-A0A1S2HM68-F1
#
_cell.length_a   1.000
_cell.length_b   1.000
_cell.length_c   1.000
_cell.angle_alpha   90.00
_cell.angle_beta   90.00
_cell.angle_gamma   90.00
#
_symmetry.space_group_name_H-M   'P 1'
#
loop_
_entity.id
_entity.type
_entity.pdbx_description
1 polymer ?
#
loop_
_entity_poly.entity_id
_entity_poly.type
_entity_poly.pdbx_seq_one_letter_code
_entity_poly.pdbx_strand_id
1 'polypeptide(L)'
;MYFALMGKLDARRKGLLEDKEKGFTLIELLVVVIIIGILAAIAIPVYLSVQNNAKDASAKSDIQNAKTAVIAAYTANNTFPANLSSLNGYSPSGTYESGKGVTPSLVRSNVTAGTFCIQVTSNSTKQFYVDQDGGAKDGACPAVS
;
A
#
# COMPACT_ATOMS: atom_id res chain seq x y z
N MET A 1 -35.18 16.46 -70.85
CA MET A 1 -34.30 15.30 -70.58
C MET A 1 -33.43 15.45 -69.31
N TYR A 2 -33.30 16.65 -68.71
CA TYR A 2 -32.46 16.90 -67.51
C TYR A 2 -33.11 16.47 -66.18
N PHE A 3 -34.44 16.40 -66.11
CA PHE A 3 -35.18 16.16 -64.85
C PHE A 3 -35.10 14.70 -64.35
N ALA A 4 -34.87 13.73 -65.24
CA ALA A 4 -34.76 12.31 -64.86
C ALA A 4 -33.39 11.93 -64.28
N LEU A 5 -32.37 12.77 -64.46
CA LEU A 5 -31.00 12.51 -64.02
C LEU A 5 -30.74 13.02 -62.59
N MET A 6 -31.42 14.10 -62.17
CA MET A 6 -31.35 14.62 -60.80
C MET A 6 -32.06 13.72 -59.77
N GLY A 7 -33.19 13.08 -60.13
CA GLY A 7 -33.91 12.20 -59.20
C GLY A 7 -33.15 10.91 -58.82
N LYS A 8 -32.20 10.47 -59.65
CA LYS A 8 -31.37 9.27 -59.38
C LYS A 8 -30.14 9.57 -58.52
N LEU A 9 -29.80 10.84 -58.29
CA LEU A 9 -28.66 11.25 -57.46
C LEU A 9 -29.06 11.43 -55.99
N ASP A 10 -30.28 11.89 -55.69
CA ASP A 10 -30.79 11.97 -54.31
C ASP A 10 -31.03 10.60 -53.67
N ALA A 11 -31.48 9.61 -54.46
CA ALA A 11 -31.66 8.24 -53.97
C ALA A 11 -30.33 7.57 -53.58
N ARG A 12 -29.22 7.89 -54.26
CA ARG A 12 -27.87 7.43 -53.87
C ARG A 12 -27.27 8.22 -52.71
N ARG A 13 -27.67 9.48 -52.50
CA ARG A 13 -27.20 10.30 -51.37
C ARG A 13 -27.83 9.88 -50.04
N LYS A 14 -29.07 9.38 -50.05
CA LYS A 14 -29.75 8.86 -48.84
C LYS A 14 -29.13 7.58 -48.28
N GLY A 15 -28.59 6.69 -49.12
CA GLY A 15 -27.95 5.45 -48.68
C GLY A 15 -26.55 5.61 -48.08
N LEU A 16 -25.93 6.79 -48.25
CA LEU A 16 -24.56 7.09 -47.77
C LEU A 16 -24.55 7.89 -46.45
N LEU A 17 -25.70 8.42 -46.01
CA LEU A 17 -25.84 9.17 -44.75
C LEU A 17 -26.54 8.36 -43.65
N GLU A 18 -26.93 7.13 -43.94
CA GLU A 18 -27.47 6.20 -42.96
C GLU A 18 -26.32 5.33 -42.44
N ASP A 19 -25.30 5.99 -41.87
CA ASP A 19 -24.42 5.32 -40.91
C ASP A 19 -25.33 4.85 -39.79
N LYS A 20 -25.71 3.56 -39.85
CA LYS A 20 -26.44 2.87 -38.79
C LYS A 20 -25.63 3.06 -37.52
N GLU A 21 -26.05 4.00 -36.68
CA GLU A 21 -25.58 4.12 -35.30
C GLU A 21 -25.90 2.78 -34.62
N LYS A 22 -24.94 1.87 -34.66
CA LYS A 22 -24.99 0.59 -33.95
C LYS A 22 -24.83 0.93 -32.48
N GLY A 23 -25.95 1.21 -31.81
CA GLY A 23 -25.99 1.31 -30.37
C GLY A 23 -25.53 0.00 -29.73
N PHE A 24 -24.77 0.11 -28.63
CA PHE A 24 -24.45 -1.03 -27.77
C PHE A 24 -25.76 -1.68 -27.30
N THR A 25 -25.88 -2.99 -27.43
CA THR A 25 -27.05 -3.69 -26.91
C THR A 25 -26.96 -3.77 -25.38
N LEU A 26 -28.10 -3.67 -24.68
CA LEU A 26 -28.14 -3.82 -23.22
C LEU A 26 -27.60 -5.19 -22.77
N ILE A 27 -27.76 -6.22 -23.60
CA ILE A 27 -27.24 -7.56 -23.32
C ILE A 27 -25.71 -7.64 -23.44
N GLU A 28 -25.10 -6.89 -24.36
CA GLU A 28 -23.64 -6.78 -24.47
C GLU A 28 -23.04 -6.11 -23.24
N LEU A 29 -23.67 -5.07 -22.70
CA LEU A 29 -23.19 -4.47 -21.44
C LEU A 29 -23.47 -5.38 -20.23
N LEU A 30 -24.57 -6.12 -20.23
CA LEU A 30 -24.92 -7.04 -19.15
C LEU A 30 -23.89 -8.17 -19.01
N VAL A 31 -23.49 -8.80 -20.11
CA VAL A 31 -22.48 -9.89 -20.04
C VAL A 31 -21.12 -9.36 -19.59
N VAL A 32 -20.74 -8.14 -19.99
CA VAL A 32 -19.48 -7.52 -19.57
C VAL A 32 -19.47 -7.24 -18.08
N VAL A 33 -20.54 -6.68 -17.52
CA VAL A 33 -20.58 -6.41 -16.06
C VAL A 33 -20.58 -7.69 -15.23
N ILE A 34 -21.14 -8.78 -15.74
CA ILE A 34 -21.06 -10.11 -15.11
C ILE A 34 -19.63 -10.62 -15.10
N ILE A 35 -18.93 -10.55 -16.25
CA ILE A 35 -17.55 -11.02 -16.35
C ILE A 35 -16.63 -10.21 -15.42
N ILE A 36 -16.69 -8.87 -15.45
CA ILE A 36 -15.89 -8.04 -14.53
C ILE A 36 -16.28 -8.28 -13.07
N GLY A 37 -17.55 -8.58 -12.78
CA GLY A 37 -18.01 -8.92 -11.44
C GLY A 37 -17.37 -10.19 -10.90
N ILE A 38 -17.28 -11.24 -11.73
CA ILE A 38 -16.60 -12.49 -11.38
C ILE A 38 -15.10 -12.25 -11.15
N LEU A 39 -14.45 -11.49 -12.04
CA LEU A 39 -13.03 -11.17 -11.91
C LEU A 39 -12.75 -10.33 -10.65
N ALA A 40 -13.56 -9.32 -10.38
CA ALA A 40 -13.43 -8.46 -9.20
C ALA A 40 -13.61 -9.23 -7.89
N ALA A 41 -14.55 -10.17 -7.83
CA ALA A 41 -14.79 -11.00 -6.65
C ALA A 41 -13.54 -11.81 -6.23
N ILE A 42 -12.74 -12.29 -7.20
CA ILE A 42 -11.49 -13.01 -6.94
C ILE A 42 -10.33 -12.04 -6.71
N ALA A 43 -10.26 -10.96 -7.49
CA ALA A 43 -9.13 -10.03 -7.47
C ALA A 43 -9.06 -9.16 -6.20
N ILE A 44 -10.19 -8.69 -5.68
CA ILE A 44 -10.25 -7.79 -4.52
C ILE A 44 -9.59 -8.40 -3.26
N PRO A 45 -9.96 -9.61 -2.79
CA PRO A 45 -9.35 -10.17 -1.58
C PRO A 45 -7.85 -10.43 -1.74
N VAL A 46 -7.41 -10.87 -2.93
CA VAL A 46 -5.99 -11.08 -3.25
C VAL A 46 -5.24 -9.75 -3.21
N TYR A 47 -5.78 -8.71 -3.85
CA TYR A 47 -5.18 -7.38 -3.86
C TYR A 47 -5.02 -6.80 -2.45
N LEU A 48 -6.05 -6.92 -1.61
CA LEU A 48 -5.99 -6.48 -0.21
C LEU A 48 -4.93 -7.23 0.60
N SER A 49 -4.80 -8.55 0.39
CA SER A 49 -3.76 -9.36 1.04
C SER A 49 -2.35 -8.91 0.62
N VAL A 50 -2.12 -8.70 -0.68
CA VAL A 50 -0.84 -8.20 -1.20
C VAL A 50 -0.50 -6.83 -0.64
N GLN A 51 -1.48 -5.92 -0.59
CA GLN A 51 -1.28 -4.59 -0.01
C GLN A 51 -0.92 -4.67 1.48
N ASN A 52 -1.58 -5.53 2.25
CA ASN A 52 -1.27 -5.74 3.66
C ASN A 52 0.13 -6.34 3.86
N ASN A 53 0.53 -7.31 3.04
CA ASN A 53 1.87 -7.89 3.09
C ASN A 53 2.96 -6.84 2.76
N ALA A 54 2.70 -5.95 1.81
CA ALA A 54 3.62 -4.84 1.49
C ALA A 54 3.74 -3.85 2.66
N LYS A 55 2.61 -3.53 3.32
CA LYS A 55 2.58 -2.69 4.54
C LYS A 55 3.38 -3.34 5.68
N ASP A 56 3.21 -4.64 5.88
CA ASP A 56 3.96 -5.41 6.89
C ASP A 56 5.46 -5.43 6.60
N ALA A 57 5.85 -5.65 5.35
CA ALA A 57 7.26 -5.63 4.93
C ALA A 57 7.90 -4.25 5.10
N SER A 58 7.19 -3.17 4.77
CA SER A 58 7.64 -1.80 5.00
C SER A 58 7.87 -1.52 6.49
N ALA A 59 6.92 -1.93 7.36
CA ALA A 59 7.05 -1.78 8.80
C ALA A 59 8.27 -2.56 9.35
N LYS A 60 8.49 -3.79 8.88
CA LYS A 60 9.69 -4.59 9.24
C LYS A 60 10.98 -3.91 8.80
N SER A 61 11.03 -3.31 7.61
CA SER A 61 12.19 -2.57 7.14
C SER A 61 12.46 -1.34 8.00
N ASP A 62 11.43 -0.58 8.35
CA ASP A 62 11.57 0.64 9.14
C ASP A 62 12.10 0.39 10.55
N ILE A 63 11.66 -0.67 11.23
CA ILE A 63 12.23 -1.02 12.54
C ILE A 63 13.68 -1.49 12.47
N GLN A 64 14.09 -2.10 11.35
CA GLN A 64 15.50 -2.49 11.15
C GLN A 64 16.39 -1.26 10.94
N ASN A 65 15.88 -0.28 10.19
CA ASN A 65 16.54 1.02 10.04
C ASN A 65 16.60 1.75 11.39
N ALA A 66 15.52 1.72 12.17
CA ALA A 66 15.47 2.28 13.52
C ALA A 66 16.50 1.63 14.45
N LYS A 67 16.60 0.30 14.44
CA LYS A 67 17.63 -0.44 15.18
C LYS A 67 19.02 0.05 14.82
N THR A 68 19.31 0.16 13.53
CA THR A 68 20.62 0.62 13.05
C THR A 68 20.93 2.03 13.55
N ALA A 69 19.94 2.94 13.50
CA ALA A 69 20.08 4.30 14.01
C ALA A 69 20.27 4.35 15.54
N VAL A 70 19.52 3.54 16.30
CA VAL A 70 19.67 3.43 17.77
C VAL A 70 21.06 2.91 18.15
N ILE A 71 21.54 1.87 17.46
CA ILE A 71 22.89 1.33 17.69
C ILE A 71 23.95 2.38 17.36
N ALA A 72 23.82 3.09 16.22
CA ALA A 72 24.75 4.15 15.85
C ALA A 72 24.79 5.27 16.91
N ALA A 73 23.63 5.70 17.41
CA ALA A 73 23.55 6.71 18.47
C ALA A 73 24.20 6.23 19.78
N TYR A 74 23.99 4.96 20.15
CA TYR A 74 24.63 4.35 21.31
C TYR A 74 26.16 4.30 21.16
N THR A 75 26.68 3.92 19.99
CA THR A 75 28.13 3.90 19.75
C THR A 75 28.77 5.28 19.79
N ALA A 76 28.01 6.34 19.46
CA ALA A 76 28.51 7.71 19.48
C ALA A 76 28.49 8.34 20.89
N ASN A 77 27.46 8.06 21.69
CA ASN A 77 27.20 8.78 22.95
C ASN A 77 27.21 7.89 24.20
N ASN A 78 27.52 6.59 24.06
CA ASN A 78 27.42 5.57 25.12
C ASN A 78 26.08 5.54 25.87
N THR A 79 25.02 6.04 25.23
CA THR A 79 23.68 6.21 25.80
C THR A 79 22.62 5.91 24.74
N PHE A 80 21.54 5.25 25.13
CA PHE A 80 20.41 5.03 24.23
C PHE A 80 19.58 6.31 24.10
N PRO A 81 19.04 6.61 22.91
CA PRO A 81 18.14 7.74 22.73
C PRO A 81 16.87 7.56 23.58
N ALA A 82 16.30 8.66 24.08
CA ALA A 82 15.06 8.61 24.86
C ALA A 82 13.83 8.26 24.00
N ASN A 83 13.87 8.58 22.71
CA ASN A 83 12.84 8.27 21.73
C ASN A 83 13.46 8.26 20.32
N LEU A 84 12.80 7.60 19.36
CA LEU A 84 13.32 7.52 18.00
C LEU A 84 13.30 8.87 17.26
N SER A 85 12.43 9.80 17.66
CA SER A 85 12.38 11.16 17.08
C SER A 85 13.62 12.00 17.40
N SER A 86 14.38 11.63 18.43
CA SER A 86 15.64 12.28 18.79
C SER A 86 16.83 11.84 17.93
N LEU A 87 16.65 10.81 17.08
CA LEU A 87 17.67 10.33 16.17
C LEU A 87 17.73 11.23 14.94
N ASN A 88 18.84 11.96 14.80
CA ASN A 88 19.05 12.83 13.66
C ASN A 88 19.20 12.00 12.37
N GLY A 89 18.43 12.31 11.34
CA GLY A 89 18.43 11.60 10.05
C GLY A 89 17.63 10.29 10.02
N TYR A 90 17.00 9.88 11.12
CA TYR A 90 16.04 8.78 11.11
C TYR A 90 14.64 9.32 10.79
N SER A 91 14.09 8.89 9.65
CA SER A 91 12.69 9.09 9.30
C SER A 91 12.12 7.76 8.85
N PRO A 92 11.01 7.29 9.44
CA PRO A 92 10.41 6.04 9.00
C PRO A 92 9.84 6.25 7.58
N SER A 93 10.07 5.28 6.69
CA SER A 93 9.77 5.40 5.25
C SER A 93 8.32 5.02 4.90
N GLY A 94 7.65 4.28 5.78
CA GLY A 94 6.27 3.87 5.62
C GLY A 94 5.28 5.04 5.66
N THR A 95 4.21 4.93 4.87
CA THR A 95 3.04 5.82 4.96
C THR A 95 2.18 5.39 6.14
N TYR A 96 2.53 5.84 7.32
CA TYR A 96 1.82 5.53 8.56
C TYR A 96 0.54 6.37 8.68
N GLU A 97 -0.61 5.75 8.89
CA GLU A 97 -1.85 6.50 9.16
C GLU A 97 -1.72 7.28 10.48
N SER A 98 -1.85 8.61 10.40
CA SER A 98 -1.81 9.48 11.57
C SER A 98 -2.92 9.10 12.56
N GLY A 99 -2.58 8.99 13.85
CA GLY A 99 -3.54 8.66 14.92
C GLY A 99 -3.76 7.15 15.21
N LYS A 100 -3.10 6.24 14.49
CA LYS A 100 -3.18 4.79 14.73
C LYS A 100 -2.00 4.20 15.53
N GLY A 101 -1.06 5.02 16.02
CA GLY A 101 0.11 4.55 16.79
C GLY A 101 1.04 3.63 15.99
N VAL A 102 1.04 3.80 14.66
CA VAL A 102 1.68 2.92 13.68
C VAL A 102 3.13 3.31 13.37
N THR A 103 3.68 4.35 13.97
CA THR A 103 5.09 4.71 13.80
C THR A 103 5.99 3.84 14.67
N PRO A 104 7.20 3.47 14.21
CA PRO A 104 8.19 2.83 15.06
C PRO A 104 8.42 3.64 16.34
N SER A 105 8.50 2.96 17.46
CA SER A 105 8.72 3.58 18.78
C SER A 105 9.70 2.76 19.60
N LEU A 106 10.55 3.46 20.35
CA LEU A 106 11.41 2.82 21.33
C LEU A 106 10.57 2.53 22.58
N VAL A 107 10.25 1.25 22.79
CA VAL A 107 9.41 0.82 23.92
C VAL A 107 10.25 0.60 25.17
N ARG A 108 11.51 0.21 25.00
CA ARG A 108 12.45 -0.03 26.10
C ARG A 108 13.88 0.29 25.70
N SER A 109 14.61 0.89 26.63
CA SER A 109 16.07 0.98 26.61
C SER A 109 16.62 0.76 28.02
N ASN A 110 17.60 -0.13 28.15
CA ASN A 110 18.36 -0.32 29.38
C ASN A 110 19.84 -0.09 29.06
N VAL A 111 20.31 1.12 29.40
CA VAL A 111 21.68 1.58 29.11
C VAL A 111 22.72 0.71 29.83
N THR A 112 22.40 0.24 31.04
CA THR A 112 23.31 -0.57 31.86
C THR A 112 23.45 -2.00 31.34
N ALA A 113 22.36 -2.60 30.83
CA ALA A 113 22.36 -3.94 30.28
C ALA A 113 22.67 -4.00 28.78
N GLY A 114 22.76 -2.85 28.08
CA GLY A 114 22.97 -2.80 26.64
C GLY A 114 21.78 -3.29 25.81
N THR A 115 20.60 -3.44 26.40
CA THR A 115 19.42 -4.00 25.74
C THR A 115 18.42 -2.93 25.34
N PHE A 116 17.75 -3.11 24.21
CA PHE A 116 16.67 -2.24 23.77
C PHE A 116 15.57 -3.04 23.06
N CYS A 117 14.37 -2.46 22.98
CA CYS A 117 13.30 -3.01 22.16
C CYS A 117 12.54 -1.90 21.46
N ILE A 118 12.44 -2.01 20.14
CA ILE A 118 11.72 -1.10 19.26
C ILE A 118 10.51 -1.86 18.72
N GLN A 119 9.35 -1.22 18.70
CA GLN A 119 8.11 -1.80 18.19
C GLN A 119 7.49 -0.89 17.14
N VAL A 120 6.83 -1.51 16.15
CA VAL A 120 5.97 -0.84 15.18
C VAL A 120 4.65 -1.60 15.07
N THR A 121 3.57 -0.87 14.86
CA THR A 121 2.30 -1.45 14.40
C THR A 121 2.17 -1.13 12.92
N SER A 122 2.01 -2.14 12.07
CA SER A 122 1.75 -1.91 10.65
C SER A 122 0.33 -1.37 10.43
N ASN A 123 0.07 -0.78 9.26
CA ASN A 123 -1.28 -0.39 8.85
C ASN A 123 -2.23 -1.60 8.66
N SER A 124 -1.72 -2.83 8.68
CA SER A 124 -2.54 -4.06 8.70
C SER A 124 -2.96 -4.47 10.13
N THR A 125 -2.62 -3.66 11.14
CA THR A 125 -2.77 -3.85 12.60
C THR A 125 -1.86 -4.91 13.24
N LYS A 126 -1.01 -5.58 12.45
CA LYS A 126 0.02 -6.48 13.01
C LYS A 126 1.14 -5.70 13.67
N GLN A 127 1.63 -6.22 14.78
CA GLN A 127 2.78 -5.67 15.50
C GLN A 127 4.06 -6.43 15.16
N PHE A 128 5.15 -5.68 15.06
CA PHE A 128 6.48 -6.21 14.87
C PHE A 128 7.42 -5.51 15.86
N TYR A 129 8.41 -6.25 16.35
CA TYR A 129 9.43 -5.70 17.21
C TYR A 129 10.83 -6.13 16.78
N VAL A 130 11.83 -5.38 17.20
CA VAL A 130 13.23 -5.73 17.06
C VAL A 130 13.96 -5.40 18.35
N ASP A 131 14.87 -6.30 18.73
CA ASP A 131 15.73 -6.19 19.90
C ASP A 131 17.21 -6.20 19.46
N GLN A 132 18.13 -6.23 20.43
CA GLN A 132 19.55 -6.33 20.15
C GLN A 132 19.93 -7.65 19.42
N ASP A 133 19.16 -8.72 19.60
CA ASP A 133 19.49 -10.11 19.20
C ASP A 133 18.72 -10.56 17.94
N GLY A 134 18.99 -9.90 16.82
CA GLY A 134 18.56 -10.36 15.49
C GLY A 134 17.69 -9.38 14.70
N GLY A 135 16.87 -9.92 13.79
CA GLY A 135 16.02 -9.13 12.91
C GLY A 135 14.61 -8.87 13.45
N ALA A 136 13.79 -8.24 12.62
CA ALA A 136 12.37 -8.00 12.91
C ALA A 136 11.60 -9.30 13.21
N LYS A 137 10.96 -9.36 14.38
CA LYS A 137 10.13 -10.46 14.89
C LYS A 137 8.67 -10.04 14.93
N ASP A 138 7.78 -11.03 14.86
CA ASP A 138 6.33 -10.79 14.95
C ASP A 138 5.89 -10.69 16.41
N GLY A 139 4.97 -9.77 16.71
CA GLY A 139 4.40 -9.55 18.04
C GLY A 139 4.80 -8.23 18.69
N ALA A 140 4.47 -8.10 19.97
CA ALA A 140 4.86 -6.98 20.81
C ALA A 140 6.24 -7.21 21.43
N CYS A 141 6.89 -6.12 21.84
CA CYS A 141 8.10 -6.19 22.66
C CYS A 141 7.83 -7.04 23.92
N PRO A 142 8.62 -8.10 24.20
CA PRO A 142 8.42 -8.92 25.39
C PRO A 142 8.63 -8.08 26.65
N ALA A 143 7.80 -8.32 27.67
CA ALA A 143 7.99 -7.75 29.00
C ALA A 143 9.30 -8.28 29.59
N VAL A 144 10.13 -7.39 30.14
CA VAL A 144 11.31 -7.80 30.90
C VAL A 144 10.87 -8.09 32.33
N SER A 145 11.29 -9.25 32.85
CA SER A 145 11.36 -9.51 34.29
C SER A 145 12.58 -8.82 34.88
#